data_AF-A0A2W4T084-F1
#
_entry.id   AF-A0A2W4T084-F1
#
_cell.length_a   1.000
_cell.length_b   1.000
_cell.length_c   1.000
_cell.angle_alpha   90.00
_cell.angle_beta   90.00
_cell.angle_gamma   90.00
#
_symmetry.space_group_name_H-M   'P 1'
#
loop_
_entity.id
_entity.type
_entity.pdbx_description
1 polymer ?
#
loop_
_entity_poly.entity_id
_entity_poly.type
_entity_poly.pdbx_seq_one_letter_code
_entity_poly.pdbx_strand_id
1 'polypeptide(L)'
;MSDREMTVMTFNGKTFEVDDDIADLVHALNTAGIATVASCSGHGMRPGRISLADGRELFVLPSYEIGQWFDTQFPRDINGQTADERTELAKDAARYRWLRDPCSGAERVIFYCRGDYGRGLKSGSWLDAAIDEALAKENSND
;
A
#
# COMPACT_ATOMS: atom_id res chain seq x y z
N MET A 1 22.91 -34.36 3.24
CA MET A 1 21.81 -33.86 2.38
C MET A 1 20.56 -34.43 2.99
N SER A 2 19.75 -33.64 3.70
CA SER A 2 18.46 -34.14 4.17
C SER A 2 17.60 -34.43 2.95
N ASP A 3 16.90 -35.57 2.95
CA ASP A 3 15.85 -35.84 1.98
C ASP A 3 14.86 -34.67 2.04
N ARG A 4 14.65 -34.01 0.89
CA ARG A 4 13.74 -32.87 0.77
C ARG A 4 12.36 -33.41 0.50
N GLU A 5 11.41 -33.07 1.35
CA GLU A 5 10.01 -33.39 1.10
C GLU A 5 9.48 -32.54 -0.06
N MET A 6 8.99 -33.23 -1.07
CA MET A 6 8.40 -32.65 -2.27
C MET A 6 7.02 -33.25 -2.43
N THR A 7 6.03 -32.40 -2.70
CA THR A 7 4.68 -32.85 -3.04
C THR A 7 4.57 -32.99 -4.56
N VAL A 8 4.20 -34.19 -5.00
CA VAL A 8 3.87 -34.47 -6.41
C VAL A 8 2.44 -34.03 -6.67
N MET A 9 2.24 -33.18 -7.66
CA MET A 9 0.90 -32.70 -8.03
C MET A 9 0.67 -32.74 -9.53
N THR A 10 -0.60 -32.89 -9.93
CA THR A 10 -1.03 -32.91 -11.32
C THR A 10 -1.98 -31.75 -11.60
N PHE A 11 -1.65 -30.94 -12.60
CA PHE A 11 -2.49 -29.84 -13.08
C PHE A 11 -2.49 -29.80 -14.61
N ASN A 12 -3.67 -29.65 -15.23
CA ASN A 12 -3.86 -29.68 -16.69
C ASN A 12 -3.18 -30.89 -17.38
N GLY A 13 -3.24 -32.06 -16.74
CA GLY A 13 -2.63 -33.30 -17.26
C GLY A 13 -1.10 -33.34 -17.19
N LYS A 14 -0.45 -32.38 -16.54
CA LYS A 14 0.99 -32.36 -16.29
C LYS A 14 1.27 -32.64 -14.82
N THR A 15 2.23 -33.52 -14.56
CA THR A 15 2.69 -33.83 -13.21
C THR A 15 4.02 -33.14 -12.94
N PHE A 16 4.16 -32.55 -11.76
CA PHE A 16 5.37 -31.85 -11.32
C PHE A 16 5.53 -31.95 -9.81
N GLU A 17 6.76 -31.71 -9.34
CA GLU A 17 7.13 -31.69 -7.93
C GLU A 17 7.18 -30.24 -7.43
N VAL A 18 6.65 -30.01 -6.23
CA VAL A 18 6.65 -28.71 -5.55
C VAL A 18 7.19 -28.88 -4.15
N ASP A 19 7.98 -27.91 -3.67
CA ASP A 19 8.45 -27.89 -2.29
C ASP A 19 7.25 -27.93 -1.33
N ASP A 20 7.27 -28.85 -0.37
CA ASP A 20 6.11 -29.12 0.48
C ASP A 20 5.59 -27.87 1.23
N ASP A 21 6.52 -27.05 1.74
CA ASP A 21 6.26 -25.79 2.46
C ASP A 21 5.37 -24.79 1.70
N ILE A 22 5.31 -24.88 0.37
CA ILE A 22 4.48 -23.99 -0.47
C ILE A 22 3.48 -24.74 -1.35
N ALA A 23 3.36 -26.07 -1.19
CA ALA A 23 2.54 -26.91 -2.04
C ALA A 23 1.06 -26.51 -2.01
N ASP A 24 0.52 -26.19 -0.83
CA ASP A 24 -0.87 -25.73 -0.67
C ASP A 24 -1.14 -24.43 -1.41
N LEU A 25 -0.19 -23.49 -1.43
CA LEU A 25 -0.31 -22.23 -2.16
C LEU A 25 -0.36 -22.48 -3.67
N VAL A 26 0.55 -23.32 -4.17
CA VAL A 26 0.58 -23.70 -5.60
C VAL A 26 -0.69 -24.44 -6.00
N HIS A 27 -1.17 -25.35 -5.15
CA HIS A 27 -2.41 -26.08 -5.39
C HIS A 27 -3.63 -25.14 -5.43
N ALA A 28 -3.73 -24.21 -4.49
CA ALA A 28 -4.82 -23.23 -4.43
C ALA A 28 -4.86 -22.32 -5.67
N LEU A 29 -3.70 -21.81 -6.11
CA LEU A 29 -3.59 -20.97 -7.31
C LEU A 29 -4.06 -21.72 -8.56
N ASN A 30 -3.50 -22.91 -8.79
CA ASN A 30 -3.85 -23.73 -9.95
C ASN A 30 -5.35 -24.13 -9.94
N THR A 31 -5.88 -24.51 -8.78
CA THR A 31 -7.31 -24.84 -8.62
C THR A 31 -8.22 -23.65 -8.92
N ALA A 32 -7.79 -22.42 -8.59
CA ALA A 32 -8.50 -21.20 -8.93
C ALA A 32 -8.36 -20.79 -10.42
N GLY A 33 -7.69 -21.60 -11.26
CA GLY A 33 -7.43 -21.30 -12.66
C GLY A 33 -6.27 -20.33 -12.88
N ILE A 34 -5.48 -20.02 -11.85
CA ILE A 34 -4.29 -19.18 -11.92
C ILE A 34 -3.08 -20.10 -12.12
N ALA A 35 -2.72 -20.33 -13.39
CA ALA A 35 -1.65 -21.26 -13.73
C ALA A 35 -0.28 -20.81 -13.19
N THR A 36 0.37 -21.68 -12.41
CA THR A 36 1.76 -21.52 -11.97
C THR A 36 2.72 -22.15 -12.98
N VAL A 37 3.81 -21.48 -13.32
CA VAL A 37 4.83 -21.98 -14.28
C VAL A 37 6.13 -22.41 -13.61
N ALA A 38 6.43 -21.88 -12.42
CA ALA A 38 7.57 -22.28 -11.60
C ALA A 38 7.29 -21.96 -10.13
N SER A 39 7.86 -22.74 -9.21
CA SER A 39 7.76 -22.47 -7.78
C SER A 39 9.01 -22.95 -7.04
N CYS A 40 9.37 -22.25 -5.97
CA CYS A 40 10.43 -22.64 -5.03
C CYS A 40 10.16 -21.95 -3.69
N SER A 41 10.21 -22.68 -2.59
CA SER A 41 10.05 -22.20 -1.21
C SER A 41 11.16 -21.23 -0.79
N GLY A 42 12.29 -21.22 -1.52
CA GLY A 42 13.50 -20.52 -1.11
C GLY A 42 14.29 -21.25 -0.01
N HIS A 43 13.80 -22.41 0.45
CA HIS A 43 14.45 -23.32 1.40
C HIS A 43 14.91 -22.64 2.70
N GLY A 44 14.15 -21.65 3.17
CA GLY A 44 14.49 -20.85 4.36
C GLY A 44 15.67 -19.89 4.20
N MET A 45 16.35 -19.89 3.05
CA MET A 45 17.54 -19.07 2.80
C MET A 45 17.21 -17.75 2.11
N ARG A 46 16.07 -17.69 1.43
CA ARG A 46 15.57 -16.54 0.67
C ARG A 46 14.06 -16.60 0.58
N PRO A 47 13.38 -15.50 0.21
CA PRO A 47 11.97 -15.54 -0.12
C PRO A 47 11.62 -16.67 -1.08
N GLY A 48 10.50 -17.34 -0.79
CA GLY A 48 9.87 -18.23 -1.75
C GLY A 48 9.33 -17.44 -2.93
N ARG A 49 9.27 -18.07 -4.09
CA ARG A 49 8.79 -17.46 -5.34
C ARG A 49 7.86 -18.43 -6.06
N ILE A 50 6.72 -17.92 -6.50
CA ILE A 50 5.78 -18.61 -7.40
C ILE A 50 5.56 -17.73 -8.62
N SER A 51 6.03 -18.22 -9.77
CA SER A 51 5.89 -17.54 -11.06
C SER A 51 4.56 -17.94 -11.70
N LEU A 52 3.75 -16.96 -12.10
CA LEU A 52 2.44 -17.17 -12.74
C LEU A 52 2.54 -17.05 -14.27
N ALA A 53 1.65 -17.75 -14.98
CA ALA A 53 1.62 -17.75 -16.45
C ALA A 53 1.29 -16.38 -17.06
N ASP A 54 0.67 -15.48 -16.31
CA ASP A 54 0.35 -14.11 -16.75
C ASP A 54 1.48 -13.09 -16.50
N GLY A 55 2.64 -13.56 -16.05
CA GLY A 55 3.83 -12.73 -15.83
C GLY A 55 3.94 -12.12 -14.44
N ARG A 56 2.97 -12.35 -13.54
CA ARG A 56 3.08 -11.96 -12.13
C ARG A 56 3.98 -12.93 -11.35
N GLU A 57 4.59 -12.43 -10.29
CA GLU A 57 5.40 -13.19 -9.34
C GLU A 57 4.82 -13.00 -7.94
N LEU A 58 4.60 -14.11 -7.23
CA LEU A 58 4.24 -14.09 -5.81
C LEU A 58 5.47 -14.40 -4.98
N PHE A 59 5.79 -13.52 -4.03
CA PHE A 59 6.87 -13.74 -3.08
C PHE A 59 6.30 -14.17 -1.72
N VAL A 60 6.81 -15.28 -1.21
CA VAL A 60 6.52 -15.76 0.15
C VAL A 60 7.68 -15.31 1.04
N LEU A 61 7.45 -14.26 1.82
CA LEU A 61 8.47 -13.65 2.68
C LEU A 61 8.57 -14.42 4.00
N PRO A 62 9.79 -14.56 4.57
CA PRO A 62 10.02 -15.41 5.74
C PRO A 62 9.42 -14.86 7.04
N SER A 63 9.11 -13.57 7.10
CA SER A 63 8.46 -12.96 8.27
C SER A 63 7.73 -11.66 7.91
N TYR A 64 6.87 -11.22 8.82
CA TYR A 64 6.18 -9.94 8.72
C TYR A 64 7.15 -8.76 8.66
N GLU A 65 8.20 -8.79 9.47
CA GLU A 65 9.21 -7.72 9.54
C GLU A 65 9.98 -7.58 8.23
N ILE A 66 10.34 -8.70 7.60
CA ILE A 66 10.95 -8.69 6.27
C ILE A 66 9.96 -8.17 5.22
N GLY A 67 8.66 -8.47 5.37
CA GLY A 67 7.60 -7.85 4.56
C GLY A 67 7.55 -6.34 4.68
N GLN A 68 7.52 -5.82 5.91
CA GLN A 68 7.54 -4.38 6.15
C GLN A 68 8.78 -3.71 5.56
N TRP A 69 9.95 -4.33 5.72
CA TRP A 69 11.19 -3.83 5.10
C TRP A 69 11.17 -3.92 3.56
N PHE A 70 10.60 -4.97 3.00
CA PHE A 70 10.50 -5.14 1.55
C PHE A 70 9.65 -4.02 0.92
N ASP A 71 8.54 -3.67 1.57
CA ASP A 71 7.68 -2.56 1.14
C ASP A 71 8.43 -1.21 1.14
N THR A 72 9.37 -0.98 2.07
CA THR A 72 10.16 0.27 2.08
C THR A 72 11.16 0.38 0.94
N GLN A 73 11.43 -0.71 0.20
CA GLN A 73 12.35 -0.67 -0.94
C GLN A 73 11.72 0.01 -2.16
N PHE A 74 10.40 0.21 -2.17
CA PHE A 74 9.69 0.88 -3.24
C PHE A 74 9.65 2.40 -3.00
N PRO A 75 9.94 3.23 -4.02
CA PRO A 75 10.02 4.68 -3.87
C PRO A 75 8.64 5.35 -3.64
N ARG A 76 7.56 4.61 -3.90
CA ARG A 76 6.18 5.07 -3.79
C ARG A 76 5.35 4.01 -3.09
N ASP A 77 4.35 4.45 -2.34
CA ASP A 77 3.37 3.55 -1.72
C ASP A 77 2.26 3.11 -2.70
N ILE A 78 1.28 2.39 -2.17
CA ILE A 78 0.11 1.89 -2.89
C ILE A 78 -0.76 2.99 -3.53
N ASN A 79 -0.66 4.24 -3.04
CA ASN A 79 -1.36 5.39 -3.59
C ASN A 79 -0.48 6.19 -4.57
N GLY A 80 0.72 5.70 -4.85
CA GLY A 80 1.69 6.36 -5.71
C GLY A 80 2.41 7.53 -5.05
N GLN A 81 2.35 7.68 -3.72
CA GLN A 81 2.93 8.81 -3.02
C GLN A 81 4.34 8.51 -2.50
N THR A 82 5.23 9.51 -2.53
CA THR A 82 6.53 9.45 -1.85
C THR A 82 6.38 9.69 -0.34
N ALA A 83 7.42 9.38 0.43
CA ALA A 83 7.43 9.67 1.87
C ALA A 83 7.29 11.18 2.17
N ASP A 84 7.86 12.04 1.33
CA ASP A 84 7.76 13.48 1.47
C ASP A 84 6.34 13.98 1.17
N GLU A 85 5.73 13.49 0.08
CA GLU A 85 4.35 13.81 -0.28
C GLU A 85 3.37 13.41 0.84
N ARG A 86 3.56 12.22 1.44
CA ARG A 86 2.79 11.79 2.61
C ARG A 86 3.01 12.70 3.82
N THR A 87 4.24 13.10 4.07
CA THR A 87 4.59 13.97 5.21
C THR A 87 3.94 15.34 5.06
N GLU A 88 3.96 15.92 3.86
CA GLU A 88 3.30 17.18 3.57
C GLU A 88 1.78 17.06 3.67
N LEU A 89 1.19 15.98 3.14
CA LEU A 89 -0.25 15.70 3.32
C LEU A 89 -0.64 15.56 4.79
N ALA A 90 0.20 14.94 5.61
CA ALA A 90 -0.03 14.81 7.05
C ALA A 90 0.05 16.16 7.77
N LYS A 91 1.00 17.03 7.39
CA LYS A 91 1.10 18.41 7.91
C LYS A 91 -0.11 19.25 7.50
N ASP A 92 -0.53 19.17 6.23
CA ASP A 92 -1.70 19.88 5.71
C ASP A 92 -2.98 19.41 6.45
N ALA A 93 -3.14 18.10 6.63
CA ALA A 93 -4.24 17.52 7.40
C ALA A 93 -4.23 17.96 8.88
N ALA A 94 -3.06 18.06 9.50
CA ALA A 94 -2.92 18.55 10.88
C ALA A 94 -3.25 20.05 10.98
N ARG A 95 -2.78 20.87 10.02
CA ARG A 95 -3.07 22.31 9.94
C ARG A 95 -4.57 22.58 9.86
N TYR A 96 -5.30 21.75 9.11
CA TYR A 96 -6.74 21.90 8.90
C TYR A 96 -7.59 21.00 9.80
N ARG A 97 -7.02 20.44 10.87
CA ARG A 97 -7.75 19.54 11.77
C ARG A 97 -8.92 20.24 12.47
N TRP A 98 -8.74 21.50 12.89
CA TRP A 98 -9.77 22.31 13.56
C TRP A 98 -10.97 22.65 12.65
N LEU A 99 -10.74 22.77 11.35
CA LEU A 99 -11.79 22.98 10.34
C LEU A 99 -12.72 21.76 10.19
N ARG A 100 -12.27 20.58 10.65
CA ARG A 100 -13.06 19.35 10.65
C ARG A 100 -13.76 19.08 11.99
N ASP A 101 -13.49 19.88 13.02
CA ASP A 101 -14.17 19.77 14.30
C ASP A 101 -15.55 20.43 14.20
N PRO A 102 -16.66 19.69 14.37
CA PRO A 102 -17.99 20.27 14.32
C PRO A 102 -18.26 21.31 15.43
N CYS A 103 -17.41 21.35 16.47
CA CYS A 103 -17.50 22.31 17.57
C CYS A 103 -16.62 23.56 17.39
N SER A 104 -15.81 23.66 16.33
CA SER A 104 -14.88 24.79 16.12
C SER A 104 -15.56 26.11 15.70
N GLY A 105 -16.88 26.15 15.59
CA GLY A 105 -17.62 27.32 15.11
C GLY A 105 -17.42 27.61 13.62
N ALA A 106 -16.76 26.72 12.87
CA ALA A 106 -16.53 26.80 11.44
C ALA A 106 -17.83 26.49 10.65
N GLU A 107 -18.87 27.30 10.81
CA GLU A 107 -20.21 27.09 10.22
C GLU A 107 -20.27 27.07 8.67
N ARG A 108 -19.17 27.38 7.96
CA ARG A 108 -19.19 27.51 6.48
C ARG A 108 -17.92 27.08 5.76
N VAL A 109 -17.28 26.00 6.19
CA VAL A 109 -16.12 25.50 5.45
C VAL A 109 -16.56 24.40 4.49
N ILE A 110 -16.82 24.84 3.26
CA ILE A 110 -16.97 23.96 2.10
C ILE A 110 -15.66 23.18 1.97
N PHE A 111 -15.73 21.85 2.10
CA PHE A 111 -14.60 20.95 1.90
C PHE A 111 -14.14 21.03 0.44
N TYR A 112 -13.08 21.81 0.19
CA TYR A 112 -12.35 21.73 -1.07
C TYR A 112 -11.36 20.58 -0.98
N CYS A 113 -11.77 19.41 -1.47
CA CYS A 113 -10.82 18.33 -1.76
C CYS A 113 -9.82 18.84 -2.80
N ARG A 114 -8.55 18.89 -2.42
CA ARG A 114 -7.40 19.34 -3.23
C ARG A 114 -7.05 18.35 -4.37
N GLY A 115 -8.08 17.77 -5.01
CA GLY A 115 -7.97 16.68 -5.99
C GLY A 115 -8.50 17.00 -7.38
N ASP A 116 -9.32 18.04 -7.57
CA ASP A 116 -9.84 18.44 -8.89
C ASP A 116 -9.20 19.75 -9.35
N TYR A 117 -8.05 19.67 -10.01
CA TYR A 117 -7.50 20.80 -10.75
C TYR A 117 -8.29 20.99 -12.05
N GLY A 118 -9.10 22.05 -12.13
CA GLY A 118 -9.58 22.55 -13.42
C GLY A 118 -10.87 23.35 -13.38
N ARG A 119 -10.74 24.67 -13.61
CA ARG A 119 -11.79 25.63 -13.95
C ARG A 119 -12.66 26.17 -12.80
N GLY A 120 -12.15 27.24 -12.19
CA GLY A 120 -12.99 28.29 -11.62
C GLY A 120 -13.08 28.29 -10.10
N LEU A 121 -12.80 29.48 -9.53
CA LEU A 121 -13.03 29.92 -8.15
C LEU A 121 -11.93 29.61 -7.10
N LYS A 122 -11.06 30.64 -6.96
CA LYS A 122 -10.16 31.02 -5.84
C LYS A 122 -8.93 30.12 -5.60
N SER A 123 -7.74 30.73 -5.77
CA SER A 123 -6.44 30.08 -5.59
C SER A 123 -6.15 29.73 -4.13
N GLY A 124 -5.50 28.59 -3.89
CA GLY A 124 -5.16 28.09 -2.55
C GLY A 124 -4.44 29.11 -1.66
N SER A 125 -3.63 30.01 -2.23
CA SER A 125 -2.92 31.08 -1.51
C SER A 125 -3.82 32.04 -0.75
N TRP A 126 -5.04 32.31 -1.23
CA TRP A 126 -5.98 33.19 -0.55
C TRP A 126 -6.68 32.49 0.61
N LEU A 127 -6.95 31.19 0.46
CA LEU A 127 -7.49 30.36 1.54
C LEU A 127 -6.47 30.22 2.68
N ASP A 128 -5.20 30.00 2.32
CA ASP A 128 -4.10 29.94 3.29
C ASP A 128 -4.02 31.25 4.12
N ALA A 129 -4.08 32.41 3.45
CA ALA A 129 -4.03 33.72 4.11
C ALA A 129 -5.23 34.00 5.03
N ALA A 130 -6.45 33.62 4.61
CA ALA A 130 -7.66 33.78 5.42
C ALA A 130 -7.63 32.89 6.68
N ILE A 131 -7.04 31.70 6.56
CA ILE A 131 -6.86 30.78 7.69
C ILE A 131 -5.82 31.32 8.67
N ASP A 132 -4.68 31.82 8.18
CA ASP A 132 -3.65 32.42 9.04
C ASP A 132 -4.19 33.63 9.81
N GLU A 133 -5.04 34.45 9.17
CA GLU A 133 -5.74 35.56 9.85
C GLU A 133 -6.71 35.08 10.93
N ALA A 134 -7.44 33.99 10.69
CA ALA A 134 -8.38 33.42 11.67
C ALA A 134 -7.64 32.83 12.89
N LEU A 135 -6.56 32.08 12.67
CA LEU A 135 -5.72 31.52 13.74
C LEU A 135 -5.04 32.61 14.57
N ALA A 136 -4.61 33.70 13.93
CA ALA A 136 -4.04 34.85 14.65
C ALA A 136 -5.05 35.53 15.58
N LYS A 137 -6.34 35.59 15.19
CA LYS A 137 -7.41 36.17 16.02
C LYS A 137 -7.77 35.29 17.22
N GLU A 138 -7.76 33.97 17.05
CA GLU A 138 -8.03 33.03 18.13
C GLU A 138 -6.95 33.14 19.24
N ASN A 139 -5.67 33.20 18.87
CA ASN A 139 -4.55 33.39 19.81
C ASN A 139 -4.50 34.76 20.48
N SER A 140 -5.23 35.76 19.98
CA SER A 140 -5.29 37.11 20.56
C SER A 140 -6.46 37.34 21.53
N ASN A 141 -7.36 36.37 21.64
CA ASN A 141 -8.55 36.44 22.49
C ASN A 141 -8.42 35.68 23.83
N ASP A 142 -7.22 35.15 24.12
CA ASP A 142 -6.77 34.69 25.46
C ASP A 142 -5.95 35.80 26.17
#